data_AF-A0A9D1H991-F1
#
_entry.id   AF-A0A9D1H991-F1
#
_cell.length_a   1.000
_cell.length_b   1.000
_cell.length_c   1.000
_cell.angle_alpha   90.00
_cell.angle_beta   90.00
_cell.angle_gamma   90.00
#
_symmetry.space_group_name_H-M   'P 1'
#
loop_
_entity.id
_entity.type
_entity.pdbx_description
1 polymer ?
#
loop_
_entity_poly.entity_id
_entity_poly.type
_entity_poly.pdbx_seq_one_letter_code
_entity_poly.pdbx_strand_id
1 'polypeptide(L)'
;ALAAAQAAPPPPAPPKAGAVSYNRGKEQRAASARIRARLKTLEKRLEEIDEEVAQIEARMSGEELGYEELQQLCEQLEALHAEQDADMEEWLELSES
;
A
#
# COMPACT_ATOMS: atom_id res chain seq x y z
N ALA A 1 -30.03 -47.19 44.90
CA ALA A 1 -29.04 -46.09 44.82
C ALA A 1 -27.66 -46.73 44.77
N LEU A 2 -26.73 -46.44 43.87
CA LEU A 2 -26.53 -45.28 42.99
C LEU A 2 -25.91 -45.74 41.67
N ALA A 3 -26.29 -45.04 40.61
CA ALA A 3 -25.84 -45.22 39.25
C ALA A 3 -24.52 -44.48 38.97
N ALA A 4 -23.85 -44.98 37.91
CA ALA A 4 -23.04 -44.26 36.93
C ALA A 4 -21.71 -43.63 37.39
N ALA A 5 -20.63 -44.36 37.11
CA ALA A 5 -19.31 -43.78 36.88
C ALA A 5 -19.36 -42.88 35.64
N GLN A 6 -19.11 -41.58 35.82
CA GLN A 6 -18.96 -40.62 34.72
C GLN A 6 -17.55 -40.78 34.12
N ALA A 7 -17.48 -41.15 32.84
CA ALA A 7 -16.26 -41.06 32.05
C ALA A 7 -16.05 -39.61 31.58
N ALA A 8 -14.86 -39.05 31.81
CA ALA A 8 -14.48 -37.73 31.33
C ALA A 8 -14.34 -37.72 29.78
N PRO A 9 -14.66 -36.60 29.10
CA PRO A 9 -14.51 -36.50 27.66
C PRO A 9 -13.03 -36.48 27.23
N PRO A 10 -12.69 -37.04 26.06
CA PRO A 10 -11.32 -37.01 25.55
C PRO A 10 -10.89 -35.59 25.15
N PRO A 11 -9.58 -35.26 25.24
CA PRO A 11 -9.08 -33.95 24.86
C PRO A 11 -9.21 -33.70 23.35
N PRO A 12 -9.38 -32.44 22.90
CA PRO A 12 -9.54 -32.11 21.50
C PRO A 12 -8.28 -32.46 20.70
N ALA A 13 -8.48 -33.09 19.54
CA ALA A 13 -7.39 -33.50 18.66
C ALA A 13 -6.62 -32.28 18.11
N PRO A 14 -5.27 -32.35 18.01
CA PRO A 14 -4.48 -31.27 17.46
C PRO A 14 -4.81 -31.06 15.97
N PRO A 15 -4.77 -29.81 15.48
CA PRO A 15 -5.06 -29.51 14.07
C PRO A 15 -4.11 -30.25 13.14
N LYS A 16 -4.65 -30.86 12.07
CA LYS A 16 -3.86 -31.62 11.10
C LYS A 16 -2.86 -30.69 10.38
N ALA A 17 -1.60 -31.11 10.30
CA ALA A 17 -0.50 -30.33 9.71
C ALA A 17 -0.79 -29.78 8.30
N GLY A 18 -1.60 -30.47 7.49
CA GLY A 18 -2.02 -29.99 6.16
C GLY A 18 -2.97 -28.79 6.15
N ALA A 19 -3.75 -28.57 7.21
CA ALA A 19 -4.59 -27.38 7.34
C ALA A 19 -3.74 -26.14 7.64
N VAL A 20 -2.69 -26.31 8.45
CA VAL A 20 -1.74 -25.24 8.80
C VAL A 20 -0.92 -24.80 7.58
N SER A 21 -0.45 -25.75 6.76
CA SER A 21 0.31 -25.41 5.54
C SER A 21 -0.55 -24.73 4.46
N TYR A 22 -1.79 -25.19 4.27
CA TYR A 22 -2.73 -24.57 3.33
C TYR A 22 -3.09 -23.13 3.72
N ASN A 23 -3.36 -22.89 5.00
CA ASN A 23 -3.67 -21.54 5.50
C ASN A 23 -2.48 -20.59 5.34
N ARG A 24 -1.26 -21.04 5.67
CA ARG A 24 -0.02 -20.27 5.46
C ARG A 24 0.22 -19.93 3.98
N GLY A 25 -0.13 -20.83 3.06
CA GLY A 25 -0.07 -20.57 1.61
C GLY A 25 -1.14 -19.60 1.10
N LYS A 26 -2.31 -19.58 1.74
CA LYS A 26 -3.38 -18.60 1.44
C LYS A 26 -3.01 -17.21 1.94
N GLU A 27 -2.46 -17.10 3.15
CA GLU A 27 -2.03 -15.84 3.75
C GLU A 27 -0.90 -15.19 2.95
N GLN A 28 0.12 -15.97 2.54
CA GLN A 28 1.20 -15.46 1.69
C GLN A 28 0.66 -14.93 0.35
N ARG A 29 -0.23 -15.66 -0.32
CA ARG A 29 -0.82 -15.18 -1.59
C ARG A 29 -1.64 -13.90 -1.40
N ALA A 30 -2.36 -13.78 -0.29
CA ALA A 30 -3.10 -12.57 0.04
C ALA A 30 -2.16 -11.38 0.33
N ALA A 31 -1.06 -11.61 1.06
CA ALA A 31 -0.04 -10.59 1.31
C ALA A 31 0.60 -10.12 0.00
N SER A 32 1.05 -11.04 -0.86
CA SER A 32 1.63 -10.67 -2.17
C SER A 32 0.61 -9.97 -3.08
N ALA A 33 -0.68 -10.32 -3.00
CA ALA A 33 -1.71 -9.61 -3.76
C ALA A 33 -1.91 -8.17 -3.28
N ARG A 34 -1.81 -7.93 -1.96
CA ARG A 34 -1.88 -6.58 -1.38
C ARG A 34 -0.69 -5.73 -1.80
N ILE A 35 0.53 -6.29 -1.73
CA ILE A 35 1.76 -5.60 -2.17
C ILE A 35 1.62 -5.18 -3.64
N ARG A 36 1.26 -6.11 -4.54
CA ARG A 36 1.04 -5.78 -5.95
C ARG A 36 -0.04 -4.72 -6.18
N ALA A 37 -1.13 -4.76 -5.42
CA ALA A 37 -2.18 -3.75 -5.52
C ALA A 37 -1.71 -2.37 -5.05
N ARG A 38 -0.85 -2.32 -4.02
CA ARG A 38 -0.27 -1.08 -3.52
C ARG A 38 0.76 -0.52 -4.51
N LEU A 39 1.67 -1.34 -5.03
CA LEU A 39 2.62 -0.95 -6.09
C LEU A 39 1.91 -0.34 -7.29
N LYS A 40 0.84 -0.97 -7.78
CA LYS A 40 0.05 -0.42 -8.90
C LYS A 40 -0.62 0.92 -8.57
N THR A 41 -1.04 1.10 -7.32
CA THR A 41 -1.61 2.37 -6.86
C THR A 41 -0.54 3.46 -6.83
N LEU A 42 0.65 3.14 -6.32
CA LEU A 42 1.79 4.06 -6.27
C LEU A 42 2.26 4.44 -7.67
N GLU A 43 2.41 3.47 -8.58
CA GLU A 43 2.75 3.72 -9.99
C GLU A 43 1.77 4.70 -10.65
N LYS A 44 0.47 4.48 -10.45
CA LYS A 44 -0.56 5.39 -10.96
C LYS A 44 -0.49 6.79 -10.33
N ARG A 45 -0.17 6.89 -9.04
CA ARG A 45 -0.06 8.20 -8.38
C ARG A 45 1.19 8.95 -8.87
N LEU A 46 2.30 8.26 -9.07
CA LEU A 46 3.52 8.82 -9.66
C LEU A 46 3.27 9.35 -11.08
N GLU A 47 2.53 8.60 -11.92
CA GLU A 47 2.11 9.07 -13.25
C GLU A 47 1.23 10.34 -13.16
N GLU A 48 0.28 10.38 -12.22
CA GLU A 48 -0.56 11.57 -11.99
C GLU A 48 0.27 12.77 -11.52
N ILE A 49 1.24 12.57 -10.62
CA ILE A 49 2.16 13.62 -10.16
C ILE A 49 2.98 14.16 -11.34
N ASP A 50 3.53 13.29 -12.19
CA ASP A 50 4.29 13.72 -13.37
C ASP A 50 3.43 14.58 -14.32
N GLU A 51 2.15 14.22 -14.52
CA GLU A 51 1.20 15.02 -15.30
C GLU A 51 0.88 16.37 -14.64
N GLU A 52 0.71 16.41 -13.32
CA GLU A 52 0.46 17.64 -12.55
C GLU A 52 1.66 18.59 -12.59
N VAL A 53 2.88 18.06 -12.39
CA VAL A 53 4.14 18.82 -12.49
C VAL A 53 4.29 19.42 -13.89
N ALA A 54 4.10 18.62 -14.94
CA ALA A 54 4.22 19.11 -16.31
C ALA A 54 3.21 20.23 -16.63
N GLN A 55 1.99 20.15 -16.09
CA GLN A 55 0.97 21.20 -16.24
C GLN A 55 1.36 22.49 -15.52
N ILE A 56 1.92 22.39 -14.31
CA ILE A 56 2.38 23.56 -13.55
C ILE A 56 3.58 24.21 -14.26
N GLU A 57 4.56 23.43 -14.72
CA GLU A 57 5.70 23.94 -15.48
C GLU A 57 5.28 24.62 -16.79
N ALA A 58 4.29 24.06 -17.49
CA ALA A 58 3.70 24.68 -18.68
C ALA A 58 2.99 26.00 -18.34
N ARG A 59 2.28 26.08 -17.21
CA ARG A 59 1.65 27.31 -16.73
C ARG A 59 2.69 28.39 -16.41
N MET A 60 3.77 28.02 -15.72
CA MET A 60 4.85 28.94 -15.34
C MET A 60 5.68 29.44 -16.53
N SER A 61 5.82 28.63 -17.58
CA SER A 61 6.58 29.00 -18.78
C SER A 61 5.76 29.75 -19.85
N GLY A 62 4.44 29.77 -19.71
CA GLY A 62 3.53 30.38 -20.67
C GLY A 62 3.32 31.89 -20.48
N GLU A 63 2.43 32.26 -19.56
CA GLU A 63 2.01 33.65 -19.34
C GLU A 63 2.83 34.33 -18.26
N GLU A 64 2.86 35.67 -18.29
CA GLU A 64 3.47 36.45 -17.22
C GLU A 64 2.59 36.38 -15.96
N LEU A 65 2.97 35.50 -15.05
CA LEU A 65 2.30 35.30 -13.78
C LEU A 65 2.62 36.43 -12.80
N GLY A 66 1.63 36.80 -11.99
CA GLY A 66 1.87 37.63 -10.82
C GLY A 66 2.74 36.90 -9.79
N TYR A 67 3.41 37.66 -8.92
CA TYR A 67 4.27 37.09 -7.86
C TYR A 67 3.53 36.09 -6.96
N GLU A 68 2.30 36.40 -6.56
CA GLU A 68 1.50 35.52 -5.69
C GLU A 68 1.12 34.21 -6.39
N GLU A 69 0.79 34.25 -7.67
CA GLU A 69 0.44 33.06 -8.45
C GLU A 69 1.68 32.19 -8.68
N LEU A 70 2.83 32.80 -9.00
CA LEU A 70 4.10 32.09 -9.13
C LEU A 70 4.50 31.41 -7.81
N GLN A 71 4.35 32.11 -6.68
CA GLN A 71 4.64 31.56 -5.36
C GLN A 71 3.76 30.34 -5.05
N GLN A 72 2.46 30.41 -5.35
CA GLN A 72 1.53 29.28 -5.15
C GLN A 72 1.87 28.08 -6.03
N LEU A 73 2.30 28.30 -7.27
CA LEU A 73 2.72 27.21 -8.16
C LEU A 73 4.03 26.57 -7.69
N CYS A 74 4.98 27.36 -7.19
CA CYS A 74 6.20 26.83 -6.57
C CYS A 74 5.88 25.99 -5.33
N GLU A 75 4.99 26.46 -4.45
CA GLU A 75 4.55 25.70 -3.27
C GLU A 75 3.85 24.38 -3.65
N GLN A 76 3.07 24.39 -4.73
CA GLN A 76 2.45 23.17 -5.27
C GLN A 76 3.49 22.19 -5.82
N LEU A 77 4.49 22.67 -6.57
CA LEU A 77 5.58 21.82 -7.06
C LEU A 77 6.39 21.21 -5.90
N GLU A 78 6.71 21.98 -4.87
CA GLU A 78 7.42 21.48 -3.69
C GLU A 78 6.62 20.38 -2.98
N ALA A 79 5.30 20.56 -2.84
CA ALA A 79 4.43 19.55 -2.25
C ALA A 79 4.34 18.28 -3.10
N LEU A 80 4.23 18.43 -4.42
CA LEU A 80 4.19 17.29 -5.35
C LEU A 80 5.50 16.51 -5.37
N HIS A 81 6.65 17.18 -5.35
CA HIS A 81 7.94 16.50 -5.25
C HIS A 81 8.11 15.78 -3.91
N ALA A 82 7.66 16.36 -2.80
CA ALA A 82 7.69 15.70 -1.51
C ALA A 82 6.77 14.45 -1.47
N GLU A 83 5.61 14.51 -2.13
CA GLU A 83 4.73 13.35 -2.30
C GLU A 83 5.37 12.29 -3.21
N GLN A 84 5.99 12.70 -4.32
CA GLN A 84 6.70 11.82 -5.24
C GLN A 84 7.84 11.07 -4.54
N ASP A 85 8.65 11.77 -3.74
CA ASP A 85 9.74 11.18 -2.97
C ASP A 85 9.21 10.10 -1.99
N ALA A 86 8.12 10.40 -1.28
CA ALA A 86 7.50 9.46 -0.34
C ALA A 86 6.89 8.23 -1.04
N ASP A 87 6.19 8.44 -2.15
CA ASP A 87 5.59 7.35 -2.93
C ASP A 87 6.66 6.48 -3.59
N MET A 88 7.77 7.08 -4.04
CA MET A 88 8.93 6.34 -4.56
C MET A 88 9.63 5.52 -3.47
N GLU A 89 9.80 6.09 -2.27
CA GLU A 89 10.38 5.36 -1.13
C GLU A 89 9.51 4.15 -0.78
N GLU A 90 8.18 4.32 -0.65
CA GLU A 90 7.28 3.21 -0.39
C GLU A 90 7.29 2.17 -1.53
N TRP A 91 7.32 2.63 -2.79
CA TRP A 91 7.38 1.73 -3.94
C TRP A 91 8.65 0.88 -3.90
N LEU A 92 9.80 1.49 -3.58
CA LEU A 92 11.07 0.78 -3.47
C LEU A 92 11.01 -0.29 -2.38
N GLU A 93 10.58 0.07 -1.17
CA GLU A 93 10.44 -0.87 -0.04
C GLU A 93 9.53 -2.06 -0.38
N LEU A 94 8.39 -1.79 -1.04
CA LEU A 94 7.44 -2.83 -1.43
C LEU A 94 7.92 -3.67 -2.61
N SER A 95 8.75 -3.12 -3.50
CA SER A 95 9.30 -3.84 -4.65
C SER A 95 10.41 -4.83 -4.25
N GLU A 96 11.12 -4.53 -3.16
CA GLU A 96 12.19 -5.36 -2.59
C GLU A 96 11.67 -6.42 -1.59
N SER A 97 10.39 -6.34 -1.20
CA SER A 97 9.69 -7.23 -0.24
C SER A 97 9.15 -8.52 -0.87
#